data_AF-A0A1I6BRN1-F1
#
_entry.id   AF-A0A1I6BRN1-F1
#
_cell.length_a   1.000
_cell.length_b   1.000
_cell.length_c   1.000
_cell.angle_alpha   90.00
_cell.angle_beta   90.00
_cell.angle_gamma   90.00
#
_symmetry.space_group_name_H-M   'P 1'
#
loop_
_entity.id
_entity.type
_entity.pdbx_description
1 polymer ?
#
loop_
_entity_poly.entity_id
_entity_poly.type
_entity_poly.pdbx_seq_one_letter_code
_entity_poly.pdbx_strand_id
1 'polypeptide(L)'
;MKLSVITINYNNAADLTKTLHSVFEQTWTDFEYIVIDGGSTDGSLEVIRQNEGKLAYWVSEPDAGIYNAMNKGIRVAEGDYLLMLNAGDSLCNNTVLEQVFSLNTYNEDILAGDVYRAVNGKIFDKSCFPDTLTFGFLRSGTLSHQAAFIKKRLHNVVGMYDEHLNYSSDWKFFILAICKYNASYRHLPFFISICDATGLTSIPENFHAMNQEIEQILNQDFAAFVPDYVKFDSWQQKTLKHKISLAWPFAKKSIKKLIKRYQ
;
A
#
# COMPACT_ATOMS: atom_id res chain seq x y z
N MET A 1 1.01 -10.31 -21.77
CA MET A 1 0.18 -9.68 -20.70
C MET A 1 1.05 -8.57 -20.19
N LYS A 2 0.65 -7.31 -20.42
CA LYS A 2 1.55 -6.17 -20.20
C LYS A 2 1.37 -5.67 -18.75
N LEU A 3 2.45 -5.45 -18.00
CA LEU A 3 2.40 -4.77 -16.70
C LEU A 3 2.69 -3.29 -16.89
N SER A 4 1.98 -2.41 -16.20
CA SER A 4 2.39 -1.01 -16.02
C SER A 4 2.87 -0.80 -14.60
N VAL A 5 4.15 -0.46 -14.44
CA VAL A 5 4.67 0.06 -13.17
C VAL A 5 4.52 1.58 -13.22
N ILE A 6 3.92 2.15 -12.17
CA ILE A 6 3.63 3.58 -12.08
C ILE A 6 4.28 4.13 -10.82
N THR A 7 5.20 5.06 -11.01
CA THR A 7 5.86 5.80 -9.92
C THR A 7 5.37 7.23 -9.92
N ILE A 8 4.81 7.65 -8.79
CA ILE A 8 4.55 9.07 -8.55
C ILE A 8 5.67 9.68 -7.70
N ASN A 9 5.97 10.95 -7.93
CA ASN A 9 7.03 11.66 -7.24
C ASN A 9 6.63 13.12 -6.97
N TYR A 10 7.00 13.63 -5.80
CA TYR A 10 6.94 15.06 -5.50
C TYR A 10 8.03 15.41 -4.49
N ASN A 11 8.99 16.23 -4.90
CA ASN A 11 10.14 16.65 -4.11
C ASN A 11 10.86 15.49 -3.38
N ASN A 12 11.10 14.38 -4.09
CA ASN A 12 11.86 13.24 -3.57
C ASN A 12 12.87 12.66 -4.57
N ALA A 13 13.74 13.51 -5.13
CA ALA A 13 14.72 13.13 -6.15
C ALA A 13 15.65 11.97 -5.70
N ALA A 14 16.04 11.99 -4.42
CA ALA A 14 16.95 11.00 -3.86
C ALA A 14 16.33 9.60 -3.82
N ASP A 15 15.08 9.47 -3.38
CA ASP A 15 14.43 8.16 -3.34
C ASP A 15 13.83 7.77 -4.69
N LEU A 16 13.41 8.72 -5.52
CA LEU A 16 13.03 8.46 -6.90
C LEU A 16 14.14 7.69 -7.64
N THR A 17 15.40 8.10 -7.46
CA THR A 17 16.55 7.42 -8.06
C THR A 17 16.61 5.95 -7.63
N LYS A 18 16.34 5.63 -6.36
CA LYS A 18 16.34 4.25 -5.84
C LYS A 18 15.17 3.44 -6.41
N THR A 19 13.98 4.04 -6.44
CA THR A 19 12.77 3.43 -6.98
C THR A 19 12.97 3.09 -8.47
N LEU A 20 13.45 4.05 -9.27
CA LEU A 20 13.80 3.86 -10.68
C LEU A 20 14.76 2.68 -10.87
N HIS A 21 15.86 2.65 -10.10
CA HIS A 21 16.84 1.58 -10.17
C HIS A 21 16.23 0.20 -9.92
N SER A 22 15.39 0.07 -8.87
CA SER A 22 14.76 -1.22 -8.53
C SER A 22 13.87 -1.80 -9.63
N VAL A 23 13.26 -0.93 -10.44
CA VAL A 23 12.43 -1.31 -11.58
C VAL A 23 13.29 -1.62 -12.80
N PHE A 24 14.31 -0.79 -13.09
CA PHE A 24 15.20 -1.01 -14.23
C PHE A 24 16.05 -2.28 -14.11
N GLU A 25 16.32 -2.75 -12.90
CA GLU A 25 17.10 -3.96 -12.67
C GLU A 25 16.29 -5.25 -12.79
N GLN A 26 14.98 -5.19 -13.01
CA GLN A 26 14.16 -6.39 -13.13
C GLN A 26 14.58 -7.26 -14.33
N THR A 27 14.70 -8.58 -14.10
CA THR A 27 15.07 -9.56 -15.12
C THR A 27 13.95 -9.79 -16.13
N TRP A 28 12.70 -9.65 -15.72
CA TRP A 28 11.53 -9.73 -16.59
C TRP A 28 11.14 -8.35 -17.10
N THR A 29 11.14 -8.17 -18.42
CA THR A 29 11.08 -6.86 -19.09
C THR A 29 9.80 -6.60 -19.88
N ASP A 30 8.78 -7.47 -19.81
CA ASP A 30 7.48 -7.27 -20.48
C ASP A 30 6.56 -6.34 -19.67
N PHE A 31 7.09 -5.17 -19.34
CA PHE A 31 6.38 -4.10 -18.65
C PHE A 31 6.68 -2.75 -19.28
N GLU A 32 5.79 -1.80 -19.08
CA GLU A 32 6.07 -0.39 -19.29
C GLU A 32 6.27 0.31 -17.95
N TYR A 33 7.08 1.37 -17.98
CA TYR A 33 7.36 2.16 -16.80
C TYR A 33 6.95 3.61 -16.98
N ILE A 34 6.11 4.09 -16.07
CA ILE A 34 5.47 5.40 -16.12
C ILE A 34 5.89 6.19 -14.88
N VAL A 35 6.32 7.44 -15.08
CA VAL A 35 6.67 8.35 -13.99
C VAL A 35 5.83 9.62 -14.04
N ILE A 36 5.11 9.92 -12.96
CA ILE A 36 4.32 11.15 -12.83
C ILE A 36 4.93 11.99 -11.71
N ASP A 37 5.48 13.15 -12.08
CA ASP A 37 6.06 14.09 -11.14
C ASP A 37 5.14 15.29 -10.93
N GLY A 38 4.89 15.65 -9.67
CA GLY A 38 3.98 16.72 -9.24
C GLY A 38 4.50 18.14 -9.43
N GLY A 39 5.45 18.35 -10.35
CA GLY A 39 6.11 19.65 -10.56
C GLY A 39 7.19 19.95 -9.52
N SER A 40 8.04 18.97 -9.24
CA SER A 40 9.09 19.05 -8.22
C SER A 40 10.16 20.11 -8.54
N THR A 41 10.79 20.64 -7.49
CA THR A 41 11.85 21.68 -7.60
C THR A 41 13.18 21.25 -6.98
N ASP A 42 13.34 19.97 -6.65
CA ASP A 42 14.46 19.42 -5.87
C ASP A 42 15.49 18.63 -6.69
N GLY A 43 15.41 18.70 -8.02
CA GLY A 43 16.24 17.89 -8.92
C GLY A 43 15.54 16.66 -9.50
N SER A 44 14.29 16.39 -9.12
CA SER A 44 13.56 15.21 -9.61
C SER A 44 13.36 15.22 -11.13
N LEU A 45 13.11 16.38 -11.74
CA LEU A 45 12.97 16.50 -13.20
C LEU A 45 14.26 16.10 -13.93
N GLU A 46 15.42 16.47 -13.39
CA GLU A 46 16.72 16.09 -13.93
C GLU A 46 16.94 14.58 -13.84
N VAL A 47 16.57 13.96 -12.71
CA VAL A 47 16.60 12.49 -12.54
C VAL A 47 15.72 11.79 -13.58
N ILE A 48 14.52 12.31 -13.83
CA ILE A 48 13.60 11.75 -14.84
C ILE A 48 14.19 11.89 -16.24
N ARG A 49 14.65 13.08 -16.62
CA ARG A 49 15.25 13.34 -17.94
C ARG A 49 16.47 12.47 -18.22
N GLN A 50 17.33 12.23 -17.23
CA GLN A 50 18.48 11.34 -17.37
C GLN A 50 18.08 9.89 -17.69
N ASN A 51 16.86 9.48 -17.36
CA ASN A 51 16.37 8.12 -17.53
C ASN A 51 15.24 8.00 -18.57
N GLU A 52 14.89 9.08 -19.29
CA GLU A 52 13.70 9.14 -20.14
C GLU A 52 13.67 8.06 -21.23
N GLY A 53 14.83 7.65 -21.76
CA GLY A 53 14.93 6.59 -22.76
C GLY A 53 14.54 5.19 -22.26
N LYS A 54 14.34 5.01 -20.95
CA LYS A 54 13.86 3.77 -20.33
C LYS A 54 12.41 3.88 -19.83
N LEU A 55 11.78 5.05 -19.96
CA LEU A 55 10.42 5.30 -19.52
C LEU A 55 9.49 5.24 -20.73
N ALA A 56 8.38 4.52 -20.61
CA ALA A 56 7.36 4.50 -21.64
C ALA A 56 6.58 5.83 -21.67
N TYR A 57 6.41 6.45 -20.50
CA TYR A 57 5.79 7.76 -20.36
C TYR A 57 6.36 8.48 -19.14
N TRP A 58 6.51 9.78 -19.22
CA TRP A 58 6.68 10.62 -18.05
C TRP A 58 6.08 12.00 -18.23
N VAL A 59 5.71 12.63 -17.12
CA VAL A 59 5.31 14.04 -17.08
C VAL A 59 5.77 14.67 -15.77
N SER A 60 6.12 15.95 -15.81
CA SER A 60 6.39 16.76 -14.62
C SER A 60 5.54 18.03 -14.71
N GLU A 61 4.50 18.09 -13.89
CA GLU A 61 3.55 19.19 -13.83
C GLU A 61 2.85 19.20 -12.48
N PRO A 62 2.37 20.37 -11.99
CA PRO A 62 1.62 20.42 -10.75
C PRO A 62 0.46 19.42 -10.68
N ASP A 63 0.28 18.81 -9.52
CA ASP A 63 -0.85 17.94 -9.20
C ASP A 63 -1.67 18.50 -8.03
N ALA A 64 -2.85 17.90 -7.83
CA ALA A 64 -3.75 18.22 -6.71
C ALA A 64 -3.56 17.27 -5.52
N GLY A 65 -2.42 16.58 -5.43
CA GLY A 65 -2.11 15.58 -4.42
C GLY A 65 -1.82 14.19 -4.99
N ILE A 66 -1.42 13.29 -4.09
CA ILE A 66 -0.90 11.95 -4.39
C ILE A 66 -1.83 11.14 -5.32
N TYR A 67 -3.15 11.18 -5.07
CA TYR A 67 -4.11 10.40 -5.86
C TYR A 67 -4.41 11.02 -7.22
N ASN A 68 -4.28 12.34 -7.37
CA ASN A 68 -4.32 12.98 -8.69
C ASN A 68 -3.16 12.48 -9.55
N ALA A 69 -1.94 12.40 -8.99
CA ALA A 69 -0.78 11.84 -9.67
C ALA A 69 -0.96 10.36 -10.01
N MET A 70 -1.45 9.53 -9.08
CA MET A 70 -1.75 8.11 -9.34
C MET A 70 -2.76 7.96 -10.48
N ASN A 71 -3.84 8.75 -10.46
CA ASN A 71 -4.86 8.72 -11.51
C ASN A 71 -4.32 9.17 -12.87
N LYS A 72 -3.41 10.15 -12.94
CA LYS A 72 -2.72 10.51 -14.20
C LYS A 72 -1.96 9.30 -14.76
N GLY A 73 -1.24 8.57 -13.91
CA GLY A 73 -0.53 7.34 -14.29
C GLY A 73 -1.47 6.24 -14.79
N ILE A 74 -2.57 5.98 -14.08
CA ILE A 74 -3.57 4.97 -14.49
C ILE A 74 -4.18 5.28 -15.86
N ARG A 75 -4.42 6.56 -16.17
CA ARG A 75 -5.05 6.96 -17.44
C ARG A 75 -4.16 6.68 -18.65
N VAL A 76 -2.85 6.88 -18.52
CA VAL A 76 -1.88 6.67 -19.62
C VAL A 76 -1.36 5.24 -19.71
N ALA A 77 -1.51 4.45 -18.64
CA ALA A 77 -1.10 3.05 -18.62
C ALA A 77 -1.83 2.20 -19.68
N GLU A 78 -1.14 1.27 -20.30
CA GLU A 78 -1.63 0.32 -21.29
C GLU A 78 -1.58 -1.14 -20.79
N GLY A 79 -0.99 -1.37 -19.62
CA GLY A 79 -0.89 -2.68 -19.00
C GLY A 79 -2.24 -3.28 -18.58
N ASP A 80 -2.31 -4.60 -18.64
CA ASP A 80 -3.41 -5.40 -18.10
C ASP A 80 -3.47 -5.31 -16.57
N TYR A 81 -2.31 -5.30 -15.93
CA TYR A 81 -2.13 -5.06 -14.50
C TYR A 81 -1.34 -3.77 -14.27
N LEU A 82 -1.64 -3.12 -13.16
CA LEU A 82 -0.99 -1.92 -12.68
C LEU A 82 -0.30 -2.21 -11.34
N LEU A 83 0.90 -1.71 -11.16
CA LEU A 83 1.60 -1.68 -9.87
C LEU A 83 1.93 -0.22 -9.54
N MET A 84 1.42 0.28 -8.41
CA MET A 84 1.82 1.59 -7.88
C MET A 84 3.08 1.42 -7.02
N LEU A 85 4.18 2.05 -7.38
CA LEU A 85 5.44 1.99 -6.64
C LEU A 85 5.99 3.41 -6.48
N ASN A 86 5.57 4.13 -5.44
CA ASN A 86 5.86 5.55 -5.30
C ASN A 86 7.34 5.79 -4.99
N ALA A 87 7.84 7.00 -5.27
CA ALA A 87 9.19 7.39 -4.89
C ALA A 87 9.41 7.21 -3.38
N GLY A 88 10.42 6.43 -2.99
CA GLY A 88 10.60 5.93 -1.62
C GLY A 88 10.58 4.41 -1.56
N ASP A 89 9.65 3.81 -2.30
CA ASP A 89 9.42 2.37 -2.33
C ASP A 89 10.32 1.69 -3.36
N SER A 90 10.57 0.39 -3.21
CA SER A 90 11.36 -0.39 -4.18
C SER A 90 10.88 -1.82 -4.31
N LEU A 91 11.15 -2.45 -5.46
CA LEU A 91 11.00 -3.90 -5.60
C LEU A 91 12.05 -4.61 -4.74
N CYS A 92 11.67 -5.71 -4.09
CA CYS A 92 12.50 -6.30 -3.04
C CYS A 92 13.75 -7.05 -3.56
N ASN A 93 13.74 -7.44 -4.84
CA ASN A 93 14.87 -8.03 -5.55
C ASN A 93 14.63 -7.90 -7.08
N ASN A 94 15.62 -8.27 -7.87
CA ASN A 94 15.62 -8.13 -9.33
C ASN A 94 14.86 -9.24 -10.10
N THR A 95 14.39 -10.30 -9.45
CA THR A 95 13.65 -11.40 -10.09
C THR A 95 12.18 -11.44 -9.68
N VAL A 96 11.70 -10.47 -8.90
CA VAL A 96 10.37 -10.54 -8.30
C VAL A 96 9.25 -10.43 -9.33
N LEU A 97 9.40 -9.58 -10.35
CA LEU A 97 8.43 -9.53 -11.45
C LEU A 97 8.46 -10.81 -12.30
N GLU A 98 9.64 -11.41 -12.49
CA GLU A 98 9.80 -12.71 -13.14
C GLU A 98 9.06 -13.80 -12.37
N GLN A 99 9.23 -13.85 -11.04
CA GLN A 99 8.55 -14.79 -10.17
C GLN A 99 7.02 -14.66 -10.27
N VAL A 100 6.50 -13.44 -10.39
CA VAL A 100 5.06 -13.22 -10.55
C VAL A 100 4.61 -13.67 -11.93
N PHE A 101 5.20 -13.17 -13.02
CA PHE A 101 4.60 -13.17 -14.36
C PHE A 101 5.22 -14.13 -15.39
N SER A 102 6.44 -14.65 -15.19
CA SER A 102 7.14 -15.44 -16.23
C SER A 102 6.45 -16.76 -16.60
N LEU A 103 5.90 -17.46 -15.61
CA LEU A 103 5.31 -18.80 -15.77
C LEU A 103 3.81 -18.86 -15.44
N ASN A 104 3.22 -17.71 -15.07
CA ASN A 104 1.86 -17.67 -14.58
C ASN A 104 1.00 -16.74 -15.43
N THR A 105 -0.20 -17.20 -15.71
CA THR A 105 -1.29 -16.34 -16.19
C THR A 105 -2.31 -16.23 -15.07
N TYR A 106 -2.76 -15.02 -14.80
CA TYR A 106 -3.69 -14.75 -13.71
C TYR A 106 -5.02 -14.25 -14.26
N ASN A 107 -6.10 -14.71 -13.62
CA ASN A 107 -7.45 -14.25 -13.93
C ASN A 107 -8.01 -13.35 -12.84
N GLU A 108 -7.37 -13.34 -11.66
CA GLU A 108 -7.77 -12.57 -10.50
C GLU A 108 -7.64 -11.07 -10.74
N ASP A 109 -8.58 -10.29 -10.22
CA ASP A 109 -8.57 -8.84 -10.41
C ASP A 109 -7.48 -8.16 -9.59
N ILE A 110 -7.07 -8.77 -8.46
CA ILE A 110 -6.00 -8.29 -7.60
C ILE A 110 -5.07 -9.45 -7.25
N LEU A 111 -3.77 -9.26 -7.48
CA LEU A 111 -2.72 -10.11 -6.91
C LEU A 111 -1.99 -9.28 -5.86
N ALA A 112 -1.79 -9.77 -4.65
CA ALA A 112 -0.97 -9.06 -3.67
C ALA A 112 0.02 -9.99 -3.01
N GLY A 113 1.26 -9.54 -2.85
CA GLY A 113 2.25 -10.23 -2.03
C GLY A 113 2.68 -9.43 -0.81
N ASP A 114 3.59 -10.00 -0.04
CA ASP A 114 4.03 -9.46 1.23
C ASP A 114 4.96 -8.25 1.04
N VAL A 115 5.08 -7.42 2.09
CA VAL A 115 5.88 -6.18 2.05
C VAL A 115 6.85 -6.11 3.21
N TYR A 116 8.10 -5.76 2.91
CA TYR A 116 9.06 -5.32 3.92
C TYR A 116 8.80 -3.85 4.27
N ARG A 117 8.74 -3.52 5.56
CA ARG A 117 8.65 -2.13 6.01
C ARG A 117 10.03 -1.64 6.40
N ALA A 118 10.47 -0.55 5.79
CA ALA A 118 11.78 0.05 6.04
C ALA A 118 11.66 1.51 6.48
N VAL A 119 12.64 1.97 7.26
CA VAL A 119 12.87 3.39 7.55
C VAL A 119 14.34 3.64 7.30
N ASN A 120 14.67 4.66 6.50
CA ASN A 120 16.05 4.98 6.14
C ASN A 120 16.82 3.77 5.57
N GLY A 121 16.15 2.96 4.75
CA GLY A 121 16.72 1.76 4.12
C GLY A 121 16.91 0.55 5.06
N LYS A 122 16.50 0.63 6.33
CA LYS A 122 16.57 -0.50 7.28
C LYS A 122 15.19 -1.10 7.49
N ILE A 123 15.07 -2.40 7.20
CA ILE A 123 13.85 -3.16 7.45
C ILE A 123 13.64 -3.29 8.97
N PHE A 124 12.45 -2.91 9.44
CA PHE A 124 12.06 -3.01 10.85
C PHE A 124 10.83 -3.90 11.07
N ASP A 125 10.03 -4.14 10.03
CA ASP A 125 8.82 -4.96 10.11
C ASP A 125 8.49 -5.65 8.77
N LYS A 126 7.55 -6.59 8.81
CA LYS A 126 7.03 -7.34 7.66
C LYS A 126 5.51 -7.34 7.70
N SER A 127 4.87 -6.85 6.64
CA SER A 127 3.43 -6.98 6.46
C SER A 127 3.15 -8.21 5.59
N CYS A 128 2.55 -9.23 6.19
CA CYS A 128 2.06 -10.41 5.49
C CYS A 128 0.54 -10.37 5.37
N PHE A 129 0.01 -10.80 4.22
CA PHE A 129 -1.42 -10.72 3.94
C PHE A 129 -2.13 -12.08 4.04
N PRO A 130 -3.43 -12.12 4.35
CA PRO A 130 -4.16 -13.37 4.42
C PRO A 130 -4.49 -13.89 3.02
N ASP A 131 -4.66 -15.21 2.90
CA ASP A 131 -5.14 -15.86 1.67
C ASP A 131 -6.59 -15.48 1.34
N THR A 132 -7.35 -15.01 2.33
CA THR A 132 -8.73 -14.54 2.17
C THR A 132 -8.90 -13.18 2.83
N LEU A 133 -9.30 -12.19 2.03
CA LEU A 133 -9.65 -10.86 2.51
C LEU A 133 -11.10 -10.86 3.02
N THR A 134 -11.30 -10.23 4.16
CA THR A 134 -12.61 -10.07 4.77
C THR A 134 -12.86 -8.59 5.05
N PHE A 135 -14.12 -8.21 5.19
CA PHE A 135 -14.46 -6.87 5.65
C PHE A 135 -13.79 -6.55 6.99
N GLY A 136 -13.72 -7.53 7.92
CA GLY A 136 -13.05 -7.35 9.21
C GLY A 136 -11.56 -7.00 9.07
N PHE A 137 -10.85 -7.65 8.15
CA PHE A 137 -9.46 -7.32 7.84
C PHE A 137 -9.34 -5.91 7.22
N LEU A 138 -10.13 -5.64 6.17
CA LEU A 138 -10.06 -4.36 5.43
C LEU A 138 -10.60 -3.19 6.25
N ARG A 139 -11.38 -3.39 7.30
CA ARG A 139 -11.82 -2.29 8.18
C ARG A 139 -10.69 -1.74 9.05
N SER A 140 -9.78 -2.61 9.49
CA SER A 140 -8.69 -2.27 10.42
C SER A 140 -7.29 -2.33 9.79
N GLY A 141 -7.22 -2.63 8.50
CA GLY A 141 -6.00 -2.84 7.75
C GLY A 141 -6.24 -2.64 6.26
N THR A 142 -5.24 -2.91 5.45
CA THR A 142 -5.30 -2.73 3.99
C THR A 142 -4.33 -3.67 3.30
N LEU A 143 -4.43 -3.76 1.98
CA LEU A 143 -3.33 -4.21 1.15
C LEU A 143 -2.36 -3.04 0.90
N SER A 144 -1.07 -3.35 0.77
CA SER A 144 -0.08 -2.37 0.31
C SER A 144 -0.18 -2.21 -1.21
N HIS A 145 -0.47 -1.02 -1.71
CA HIS A 145 -0.48 -0.76 -3.15
C HIS A 145 0.90 -1.03 -3.80
N GLN A 146 1.98 -0.88 -3.03
CA GLN A 146 3.37 -1.21 -3.42
C GLN A 146 3.61 -2.68 -3.76
N ALA A 147 2.68 -3.56 -3.40
CA ALA A 147 2.79 -4.99 -3.63
C ALA A 147 1.49 -5.58 -4.21
N ALA A 148 0.58 -4.72 -4.65
CA ALA A 148 -0.69 -5.12 -5.24
C ALA A 148 -0.67 -4.85 -6.75
N PHE A 149 -0.74 -5.92 -7.53
CA PHE A 149 -0.98 -5.85 -8.96
C PHE A 149 -2.48 -5.82 -9.20
N ILE A 150 -2.99 -4.68 -9.66
CA ILE A 150 -4.43 -4.45 -9.85
C ILE A 150 -4.74 -4.49 -11.34
N LYS A 151 -5.72 -5.30 -11.76
CA LYS A 151 -6.16 -5.26 -13.16
C LYS A 151 -6.64 -3.86 -13.52
N LYS A 152 -6.12 -3.28 -14.59
CA LYS A 152 -6.50 -1.93 -15.03
C LYS A 152 -8.02 -1.78 -15.19
N ARG A 153 -8.69 -2.81 -15.73
CA ARG A 153 -10.15 -2.83 -15.90
C ARG A 153 -10.93 -2.68 -14.58
N LEU A 154 -10.34 -2.98 -13.43
CA LEU A 154 -11.01 -2.86 -12.13
C LEU A 154 -11.34 -1.40 -11.80
N HIS A 155 -10.55 -0.45 -12.30
CA HIS A 155 -10.86 0.99 -12.20
C HIS A 155 -12.11 1.40 -13.00
N ASN A 156 -12.53 0.62 -14.01
CA ASN A 156 -13.81 0.85 -14.71
C ASN A 156 -15.02 0.42 -13.88
N VAL A 157 -14.81 -0.44 -12.88
CA VAL A 157 -15.87 -1.00 -12.03
C VAL A 157 -15.92 -0.26 -10.70
N VAL A 158 -14.77 -0.13 -10.03
CA VAL A 158 -14.66 0.49 -8.70
C VAL A 158 -14.61 2.02 -8.80
N GLY A 159 -14.01 2.53 -9.88
CA GLY A 159 -13.65 3.93 -10.04
C GLY A 159 -12.15 4.18 -9.91
N MET A 160 -11.77 5.42 -10.19
CA MET A 160 -10.41 5.92 -9.93
C MET A 160 -10.21 6.19 -8.43
N TYR A 161 -8.96 6.47 -8.03
CA TYR A 161 -8.73 6.95 -6.66
C TYR A 161 -9.49 8.27 -6.45
N ASP A 162 -10.16 8.38 -5.32
CA ASP A 162 -10.83 9.60 -4.89
C ASP A 162 -9.79 10.67 -4.55
N GLU A 163 -9.77 11.74 -5.35
CA GLU A 163 -8.81 12.86 -5.23
C GLU A 163 -9.20 13.84 -4.12
N HIS A 164 -10.37 13.68 -3.47
CA HIS A 164 -10.77 14.47 -2.32
C HIS A 164 -10.22 13.93 -0.98
N LEU A 165 -9.62 12.73 -1.00
CA LEU A 165 -8.96 12.12 0.13
C LEU A 165 -7.47 12.42 0.10
N ASN A 166 -6.83 12.51 1.27
CA ASN A 166 -5.39 12.74 1.37
C ASN A 166 -4.62 11.49 1.78
N TYR A 167 -5.28 10.52 2.45
CA TYR A 167 -4.56 9.42 3.11
C TYR A 167 -5.10 8.02 2.81
N SER A 168 -6.39 7.90 2.50
CA SER A 168 -7.08 6.60 2.52
C SER A 168 -7.73 6.20 1.20
N SER A 169 -7.35 6.80 0.06
CA SER A 169 -7.99 6.52 -1.23
C SER A 169 -7.64 5.15 -1.81
N ASP A 170 -6.41 4.69 -1.59
CA ASP A 170 -6.00 3.32 -1.93
C ASP A 170 -6.72 2.29 -1.05
N TRP A 171 -6.82 2.56 0.26
CA TRP A 171 -7.65 1.77 1.17
C TRP A 171 -9.12 1.71 0.72
N LYS A 172 -9.71 2.86 0.38
CA LYS A 172 -11.08 2.99 -0.14
C LYS A 172 -11.27 2.12 -1.38
N PHE A 173 -10.32 2.16 -2.30
CA PHE A 173 -10.36 1.34 -3.51
C PHE A 173 -10.39 -0.15 -3.16
N PHE A 174 -9.51 -0.62 -2.27
CA PHE A 174 -9.45 -2.05 -1.91
C PHE A 174 -10.71 -2.53 -1.18
N ILE A 175 -11.24 -1.77 -0.21
CA ILE A 175 -12.44 -2.18 0.53
C ILE A 175 -13.67 -2.21 -0.38
N LEU A 176 -13.81 -1.26 -1.31
CA LEU A 176 -14.89 -1.29 -2.30
C LEU A 176 -14.71 -2.43 -3.29
N ALA A 177 -13.51 -2.63 -3.83
CA ALA A 177 -13.21 -3.71 -4.77
C ALA A 177 -13.62 -5.08 -4.19
N ILE A 178 -13.16 -5.40 -2.97
CA ILE A 178 -13.41 -6.69 -2.35
C ILE A 178 -14.84 -6.78 -1.79
N CYS A 179 -15.27 -5.82 -0.97
CA CYS A 179 -16.49 -5.97 -0.18
C CYS A 179 -17.76 -5.47 -0.88
N LYS A 180 -17.65 -4.61 -1.89
CA LYS A 180 -18.81 -4.08 -2.63
C LYS A 180 -18.93 -4.71 -4.02
N TYR A 181 -17.81 -4.88 -4.71
CA TYR A 181 -17.78 -5.36 -6.10
C TYR A 181 -17.33 -6.82 -6.26
N ASN A 182 -17.01 -7.51 -5.15
CA ASN A 182 -16.59 -8.92 -5.14
C ASN A 182 -15.42 -9.20 -6.09
N ALA A 183 -14.47 -8.27 -6.20
CA ALA A 183 -13.28 -8.44 -7.00
C ALA A 183 -12.50 -9.69 -6.54
N SER A 184 -12.03 -10.47 -7.50
CA SER A 184 -11.25 -11.67 -7.20
C SER A 184 -9.83 -11.31 -6.73
N TYR A 185 -9.35 -12.02 -5.72
CA TYR A 185 -8.07 -11.76 -5.06
C TYR A 185 -7.25 -13.05 -4.96
N ARG A 186 -5.95 -12.94 -5.21
CA ARG A 186 -4.97 -14.00 -4.92
C ARG A 186 -3.81 -13.44 -4.10
N HIS A 187 -3.56 -14.07 -2.97
CA HIS A 187 -2.35 -13.84 -2.18
C HIS A 187 -1.15 -14.56 -2.84
N LEU A 188 -0.03 -13.85 -2.93
CA LEU A 188 1.27 -14.35 -3.35
C LEU A 188 2.16 -14.44 -2.10
N PRO A 189 2.45 -15.65 -1.56
CA PRO A 189 3.09 -15.82 -0.26
C PRO A 189 4.61 -15.58 -0.31
N PHE A 190 5.02 -14.45 -0.86
CA PHE A 190 6.39 -13.97 -0.97
C PHE A 190 6.41 -12.45 -1.05
N PHE A 191 7.56 -11.87 -0.72
CA PHE A 191 7.73 -10.43 -0.67
C PHE A 191 7.84 -9.83 -2.06
N ILE A 192 7.09 -8.75 -2.34
CA ILE A 192 7.13 -8.03 -3.62
C ILE A 192 7.99 -6.78 -3.52
N SER A 193 7.80 -6.02 -2.45
CA SER A 193 8.41 -4.69 -2.30
C SER A 193 8.94 -4.43 -0.91
N ILE A 194 9.78 -3.39 -0.85
CA ILE A 194 10.20 -2.70 0.36
C ILE A 194 9.47 -1.36 0.34
N CYS A 195 8.57 -1.18 1.28
CA CYS A 195 7.83 0.05 1.47
C CYS A 195 8.55 0.95 2.46
N ASP A 196 8.80 2.20 2.07
CA ASP A 196 9.36 3.20 2.95
C ASP A 196 8.27 3.78 3.86
N ALA A 197 8.49 3.64 5.17
CA ALA A 197 7.57 4.06 6.22
C ALA A 197 7.89 5.49 6.73
N THR A 198 8.42 6.36 5.86
CA THR A 198 8.57 7.80 6.14
C THR A 198 7.55 8.66 5.40
N GLY A 199 6.69 8.04 4.59
CA GLY A 199 5.61 8.71 3.86
C GLY A 199 4.52 9.30 4.77
N LEU A 200 3.61 10.06 4.15
CA LEU A 200 2.56 10.83 4.85
C LEU A 200 1.69 9.97 5.79
N THR A 201 1.39 8.73 5.41
CA THR A 201 0.54 7.81 6.20
C THR A 201 1.27 7.17 7.39
N SER A 202 2.59 7.36 7.50
CA SER A 202 3.40 6.92 8.63
C SER A 202 3.63 8.00 9.70
N ILE A 203 3.19 9.23 9.43
CA ILE A 203 3.30 10.39 10.33
C ILE A 203 2.16 10.35 11.36
N PRO A 204 2.45 10.22 12.68
CA PRO A 204 1.42 10.11 13.71
C PRO A 204 0.40 11.26 13.73
N GLU A 205 0.83 12.47 13.37
CA GLU A 205 -0.01 13.67 13.29
C GLU A 205 -1.16 13.51 12.29
N ASN A 206 -0.98 12.68 11.25
CA ASN A 206 -1.99 12.44 10.23
C ASN A 206 -3.00 11.36 10.62
N PHE A 207 -2.78 10.59 11.69
CA PHE A 207 -3.62 9.44 12.04
C PHE A 207 -5.06 9.84 12.37
N HIS A 208 -5.27 11.01 12.97
CA HIS A 208 -6.63 11.47 13.26
C HIS A 208 -7.42 11.75 11.98
N ALA A 209 -6.83 12.50 11.04
CA ALA A 209 -7.45 12.83 9.78
C ALA A 209 -7.71 11.57 8.92
N MET A 210 -6.73 10.65 8.87
CA MET A 210 -6.89 9.37 8.19
C MET A 210 -8.05 8.53 8.75
N ASN A 211 -8.17 8.46 10.09
CA ASN A 211 -9.28 7.75 10.72
C ASN A 211 -10.64 8.42 10.41
N GLN A 212 -10.69 9.75 10.34
CA GLN A 212 -11.91 10.46 9.94
C GLN A 212 -12.33 10.14 8.49
N GLU A 213 -11.37 10.09 7.56
CA GLU A 213 -11.65 9.68 6.17
C GLU A 213 -12.21 8.25 6.13
N ILE A 214 -11.55 7.31 6.83
CA ILE A 214 -11.99 5.91 6.92
C ILE A 214 -13.40 5.81 7.51
N GLU A 215 -13.68 6.49 8.62
CA GLU A 215 -15.00 6.49 9.25
C GLU A 215 -16.07 7.07 8.31
N GLN A 216 -15.77 8.14 7.59
CA GLN A 216 -16.69 8.73 6.61
C GLN A 216 -17.04 7.72 5.52
N ILE A 217 -16.04 7.03 4.96
CA ILE A 217 -16.23 6.03 3.91
C ILE A 217 -17.04 4.84 4.43
N LEU A 218 -16.73 4.33 5.62
CA LEU A 218 -17.49 3.23 6.23
C LEU A 218 -18.96 3.62 6.47
N ASN A 219 -19.22 4.83 6.94
CA ASN A 219 -20.58 5.33 7.14
C ASN A 219 -21.31 5.61 5.82
N GLN A 220 -20.59 5.92 4.74
CA GLN A 220 -21.18 6.18 3.42
C GLN A 220 -21.51 4.87 2.67
N ASP A 221 -20.54 3.96 2.57
CA ASP A 221 -20.63 2.77 1.72
C ASP A 221 -21.06 1.51 2.48
N PHE A 222 -20.88 1.49 3.80
CA PHE A 222 -21.05 0.30 4.64
C PHE A 222 -21.86 0.59 5.93
N ALA A 223 -22.72 1.62 5.91
CA ALA A 223 -23.49 2.09 7.08
C ALA A 223 -24.20 0.97 7.86
N ALA A 224 -24.76 -0.01 7.14
CA ALA A 224 -25.48 -1.13 7.73
C ALA A 224 -24.59 -2.02 8.62
N PHE A 225 -23.28 -2.10 8.32
CA PHE A 225 -22.33 -2.92 9.07
C PHE A 225 -21.68 -2.17 10.23
N VAL A 226 -21.65 -0.84 10.21
CA VAL A 226 -20.98 -0.02 11.23
C VAL A 226 -21.47 -0.36 12.66
N PRO A 227 -22.79 -0.45 12.97
CA PRO A 227 -23.25 -0.79 14.31
C PRO A 227 -22.79 -2.16 14.81
N ASP A 228 -22.74 -3.15 13.91
CA ASP A 228 -22.31 -4.51 14.24
C ASP A 228 -20.83 -4.52 14.64
N TYR A 229 -19.99 -3.78 13.90
CA TYR A 229 -18.57 -3.69 14.21
C TYR A 229 -18.26 -2.84 15.44
N VAL A 230 -19.01 -1.75 15.69
CA VAL A 230 -18.90 -1.00 16.96
C VAL A 230 -19.21 -1.92 18.15
N LYS A 231 -20.25 -2.74 18.04
CA LYS A 231 -20.60 -3.73 19.07
C LYS A 231 -19.51 -4.78 19.23
N PHE A 232 -18.99 -5.32 18.13
CA PHE A 232 -17.89 -6.29 18.12
C PHE A 232 -16.62 -5.73 18.80
N ASP A 233 -16.23 -4.50 18.47
CA ASP A 233 -15.06 -3.84 19.07
C ASP A 233 -15.24 -3.65 20.58
N SER A 234 -16.45 -3.24 21.01
CA SER A 234 -16.78 -3.13 22.43
C SER A 234 -16.62 -4.45 23.18
N TRP A 235 -16.94 -5.57 22.52
CA TRP A 235 -16.79 -6.91 23.08
C TRP A 235 -15.32 -7.33 23.14
N GLN A 236 -14.57 -7.15 22.05
CA GLN A 236 -13.13 -7.42 21.99
C GLN A 236 -12.37 -6.67 23.10
N GLN A 237 -12.65 -5.38 23.30
CA GLN A 237 -12.04 -4.58 24.36
C GLN A 237 -12.36 -5.10 25.76
N LYS A 238 -13.62 -5.49 26.02
CA LYS A 238 -14.01 -6.09 27.30
C LYS A 238 -13.29 -7.42 27.54
N THR A 239 -13.23 -8.28 26.52
CA THR A 239 -12.50 -9.56 26.59
C THR A 239 -11.02 -9.36 26.82
N LEU A 240 -10.38 -8.40 26.15
CA LEU A 240 -8.97 -8.06 26.34
C LEU A 240 -8.71 -7.54 27.76
N LYS A 241 -9.51 -6.58 28.24
CA LYS A 241 -9.44 -6.08 29.62
C LYS A 241 -9.60 -7.22 30.64
N HIS A 242 -10.52 -8.14 30.39
CA HIS A 242 -10.72 -9.31 31.24
C HIS A 242 -9.49 -10.23 31.26
N LYS A 243 -8.93 -10.58 30.09
CA LYS A 243 -7.71 -11.39 29.99
C LYS A 243 -6.51 -10.72 30.69
N ILE A 244 -6.33 -9.41 30.50
CA ILE A 244 -5.28 -8.64 31.19
C ILE A 244 -5.50 -8.68 32.70
N SER A 245 -6.73 -8.49 33.18
CA SER A 245 -7.05 -8.51 34.61
C SER A 245 -6.73 -9.86 35.27
N LEU A 246 -6.93 -10.98 34.55
CA LEU A 246 -6.59 -12.33 35.01
C LEU A 246 -5.07 -12.57 35.02
N ALA A 247 -4.34 -12.04 34.04
CA ALA A 247 -2.88 -12.20 33.92
C ALA A 247 -2.09 -11.25 34.85
N TRP A 248 -2.66 -10.10 35.21
CA TRP A 248 -1.99 -9.05 35.96
C TRP A 248 -1.43 -9.48 37.33
N PRO A 249 -2.13 -10.27 38.17
CA PRO A 249 -1.58 -10.75 39.43
C PRO A 249 -0.30 -11.57 39.25
N PHE A 250 -0.23 -12.40 38.20
CA PHE A 250 0.93 -13.22 37.89
C PHE A 250 2.09 -12.37 37.36
N ALA A 251 1.83 -11.47 36.42
CA ALA A 251 2.82 -10.54 35.91
C ALA A 251 3.40 -9.66 37.05
N LYS A 252 2.53 -9.11 37.90
CA LYS A 252 2.92 -8.31 39.08
C LYS A 252 3.79 -9.10 40.06
N LYS A 253 3.52 -10.40 40.26
CA LYS A 253 4.34 -11.28 41.12
C LYS A 253 5.74 -11.53 40.51
N SER A 254 5.82 -11.73 39.19
CA SER A 254 7.09 -11.92 38.49
C SER A 254 7.95 -10.65 38.47
N ILE A 255 7.34 -9.48 38.22
CA ILE A 255 8.02 -8.18 38.27
C ILE A 255 8.57 -7.92 39.68
N LYS A 256 7.78 -8.15 40.73
CA LYS A 256 8.25 -8.01 42.12
C LYS A 256 9.41 -8.95 42.46
N LYS A 257 9.44 -10.17 41.92
CA LYS A 257 10.56 -11.11 42.09
C LYS A 257 11.83 -10.66 41.37
N LEU A 258 11.69 -10.09 40.17
CA LEU A 258 12.82 -9.52 39.42
C LEU A 258 13.42 -8.31 40.15
N ILE A 259 12.60 -7.38 40.63
CA ILE A 259 13.08 -6.21 41.39
C ILE A 259 13.83 -6.63 42.66
N LYS A 260 13.36 -7.65 43.37
CA LYS A 260 14.05 -8.20 44.56
C LYS A 260 15.37 -8.92 44.25
N ARG A 261 15.66 -9.28 43.00
CA ARG A 261 16.94 -9.90 42.61
C ARG A 261 18.04 -8.89 42.28
N TYR A 262 17.66 -7.62 42.10
CA TYR A 262 18.57 -6.50 41.79
C TYR A 262 18.73 -5.52 42.98
N GLN A 263 18.24 -5.90 44.17
CA GLN A 263 18.49 -5.26 45.46
C GLN A 263 19.36 -6.18 46.31
#